data_AF-A0A1D6HXN5-F1
#
_entry.id   AF-A0A1D6HXN5-F1
#
_cell.length_a   1.000
_cell.length_b   1.000
_cell.length_c   1.000
_cell.angle_alpha   90.00
_cell.angle_beta   90.00
_cell.angle_gamma   90.00
#
_symmetry.space_group_name_H-M   'P 1'
#
loop_
_entity.id
_entity.type
_entity.pdbx_description
1 polymer ?
#
loop_
_entity_poly.entity_id
_entity_poly.type
_entity_poly.pdbx_seq_one_letter_code
_entity_poly.pdbx_strand_id
1 'polypeptide(L)' 'MPKIKTSSFKYPEGWELIEPTIHELDAKMGKAENDPHDGKRKCEALWPIFRISHQRSRYIYDVYYRRKEISQEL' A
#
# COMPACT_ATOMS: atom_id res chain seq x y z
N MET A 1 -8.57 0.86 6.87
CA MET A 1 -8.34 -0.23 7.85
C MET A 1 -7.44 -1.29 7.23
N PRO A 2 -6.47 -1.87 7.95
CA PRO A 2 -5.69 -2.98 7.41
C PRO A 2 -6.62 -4.15 7.07
N LYS A 3 -6.37 -4.84 5.94
CA LYS A 3 -7.14 -6.04 5.59
C LYS A 3 -6.98 -7.06 6.71
N ILE A 4 -8.07 -7.38 7.41
CA ILE A 4 -8.09 -8.36 8.49
C ILE A 4 -7.68 -9.71 7.89
N LYS A 5 -6.57 -10.26 8.39
CA LYS A 5 -6.09 -11.60 8.04
C LYS A 5 -6.67 -12.60 9.02
N THR A 6 -7.14 -13.73 8.52
CA THR A 6 -7.58 -14.87 9.35
C THR A 6 -6.36 -15.70 9.79
N SER A 7 -6.50 -16.46 10.88
CA SER A 7 -5.42 -17.22 11.52
C SER A 7 -4.73 -18.28 10.63
N SER A 8 -5.34 -18.63 9.50
CA SER A 8 -4.79 -19.59 8.52
C SER A 8 -3.75 -18.98 7.57
N PHE A 9 -3.66 -17.63 7.50
CA PHE A 9 -2.77 -16.97 6.56
C PHE A 9 -1.34 -16.85 7.13
N LYS A 10 -0.38 -17.54 6.50
CA LYS A 10 1.05 -17.35 6.75
C LYS A 10 1.64 -16.47 5.66
N TYR A 11 2.45 -15.49 6.05
CA TYR A 11 3.20 -14.70 5.09
C TYR A 11 4.35 -15.52 4.48
N PRO A 12 4.63 -15.38 3.18
CA PRO A 12 5.81 -15.96 2.55
C PRO A 12 7.11 -15.35 3.11
N GLU A 13 8.22 -16.02 2.86
CA GLU A 13 9.56 -15.55 3.25
C GLU A 13 9.88 -14.19 2.61
N GLY A 14 10.47 -13.28 3.40
CA GLY A 14 10.80 -11.92 2.94
C GLY A 14 9.69 -10.87 3.14
N TRP A 15 8.52 -11.24 3.66
CA TRP A 15 7.46 -10.29 4.00
C TRP A 15 7.91 -9.22 4.99
N GLU A 16 8.71 -9.59 6.00
CA GLU A 16 9.21 -8.69 7.03
C GLU A 16 10.02 -7.50 6.47
N LEU A 17 10.63 -7.66 5.29
CA LEU A 17 11.42 -6.61 4.62
C LEU A 17 10.54 -5.52 4.00
N ILE A 18 9.35 -5.90 3.52
CA ILE A 18 8.41 -4.99 2.84
C ILE A 18 7.30 -4.49 3.75
N GLU A 19 7.02 -5.22 4.82
CA GLU A 19 5.93 -4.98 5.77
C GLU A 19 5.90 -3.55 6.32
N PRO A 20 7.01 -2.95 6.82
CA PRO A 20 6.98 -1.59 7.36
C PRO A 20 6.52 -0.57 6.32
N THR A 21 7.07 -0.65 5.10
CA THR A 21 6.74 0.26 4.01
C THR A 21 5.29 0.11 3.56
N ILE A 22 4.78 -1.12 3.47
CA ILE A 22 3.38 -1.38 3.11
C ILE A 22 2.43 -0.85 4.19
N HIS A 23 2.75 -1.04 5.48
CA HIS A 23 1.95 -0.50 6.58
C HIS A 23 1.92 1.03 6.59
N GLU A 24 3.04 1.69 6.30
CA GLU A 24 3.08 3.14 6.17
C GLU A 24 2.19 3.64 5.02
N LEU A 25 2.21 2.95 3.87
CA LEU A 25 1.36 3.28 2.73
C LEU A 25 -0.13 3.05 3.04
N ASP A 26 -0.45 1.99 3.77
CA ASP A 26 -1.82 1.69 4.19
C ASP A 26 -2.33 2.69 5.24
N ALA A 27 -1.46 3.14 6.15
CA ALA A 27 -1.77 4.22 7.08
C ALA A 27 -2.00 5.55 6.33
N LYS A 28 -1.20 5.85 5.30
CA LYS A 28 -1.43 7.02 4.42
C LYS A 28 -2.74 6.91 3.65
N MET A 29 -3.11 5.71 3.17
CA MET A 29 -4.39 5.49 2.52
C MET A 29 -5.54 5.77 3.47
N GLY A 30 -5.50 5.21 4.69
CA GLY A 30 -6.53 5.46 5.70
C GLY A 30 -6.66 6.95 6.08
N LYS A 31 -5.55 7.71 6.08
CA LYS A 31 -5.60 9.17 6.27
C LYS A 31 -6.25 9.87 5.08
N ALA A 32 -5.92 9.48 3.86
CA ALA A 32 -6.49 10.06 2.64
C ALA A 32 -8.00 9.76 2.50
N GLU A 33 -8.45 8.59 2.92
CA GLU A 33 -9.87 8.22 2.97
C GLU A 33 -10.66 9.08 3.97
N ASN A 34 -10.05 9.43 5.11
CA ASN A 34 -10.68 10.26 6.15
C ASN A 34 -10.45 11.77 5.94
N ASP A 35 -9.69 12.18 4.93
CA ASP A 35 -9.34 13.58 4.71
C ASP A 35 -10.58 14.37 4.24
N PRO A 36 -10.97 15.45 4.95
CA PRO A 36 -12.13 16.23 4.55
C PRO A 36 -11.95 16.80 3.15
N HIS A 37 -13.05 16.85 2.41
CA HIS A 37 -13.08 17.32 1.03
C HIS A 37 -13.32 18.82 0.90
N ASP A 38 -13.21 19.57 2.01
CA ASP A 38 -13.54 21.00 2.05
C ASP A 38 -12.63 21.81 1.11
N GLY A 39 -13.27 22.55 0.20
CA GLY A 39 -12.62 23.38 -0.81
C GLY A 39 -12.04 22.62 -2.02
N LYS A 40 -12.11 21.29 -2.06
CA LYS A 40 -11.64 20.47 -3.19
C LYS A 40 -12.79 20.13 -4.15
N ARG A 41 -12.49 20.02 -5.45
CA ARG A 41 -13.44 19.44 -6.41
C ARG A 41 -13.66 17.96 -6.10
N LYS A 42 -14.85 17.43 -6.43
CA LYS A 42 -15.18 16.00 -6.25
C LYS A 42 -14.09 15.06 -6.80
N CYS A 43 -13.51 15.41 -7.95
CA CYS A 43 -12.43 14.62 -8.55
C CYS A 43 -11.10 14.75 -7.81
N GLU A 44 -10.79 15.92 -7.26
CA GLU A 44 -9.52 16.20 -6.57
C GLU A 44 -9.42 15.48 -5.23
N ALA A 45 -10.56 15.28 -4.56
CA ALA A 45 -10.64 14.45 -3.36
C ALA A 45 -10.11 13.03 -3.58
N LEU A 46 -10.25 12.49 -4.80
CA LEU A 46 -9.83 11.12 -5.14
C LEU A 46 -8.36 11.01 -5.58
N TRP A 47 -7.72 12.11 -5.98
CA TRP A 47 -6.34 12.06 -6.50
C TRP A 47 -5.33 11.50 -5.49
N PRO A 48 -5.37 11.86 -4.20
CA PRO A 48 -4.46 11.27 -3.21
C PRO A 48 -4.61 9.75 -3.11
N ILE A 49 -5.83 9.22 -3.21
CA ILE A 49 -6.12 7.78 -3.17
C ILE A 49 -5.43 7.08 -4.35
N PHE A 50 -5.64 7.58 -5.57
CA PHE A 50 -4.99 7.00 -6.76
C PHE A 50 -3.47 7.11 -6.71
N ARG A 51 -2.94 8.21 -6.17
CA ARG A 51 -1.50 8.42 -5.99
C ARG A 51 -0.89 7.38 -5.04
N ILE A 52 -1.53 7.14 -3.89
CA ILE A 52 -1.05 6.17 -2.89
C ILE A 52 -1.19 4.74 -3.43
N SER A 53 -2.30 4.43 -4.09
CA SER A 53 -2.51 3.13 -4.75
C SER A 53 -1.43 2.85 -5.78
N HIS A 54 -1.12 3.83 -6.63
CA HIS A 54 -0.03 3.72 -7.60
C HIS A 54 1.32 3.55 -6.90
N GLN A 55 1.60 4.31 -5.84
CA GLN A 55 2.84 4.22 -5.07
C GLN A 55 3.04 2.82 -4.48
N ARG A 56 1.99 2.21 -3.94
CA ARG A 56 2.01 0.83 -3.42
C ARG A 56 2.36 -0.18 -4.50
N SER A 57 1.66 -0.14 -5.64
CA SER A 57 1.94 -1.04 -6.76
C SER A 57 3.34 -0.84 -7.33
N ARG A 58 3.81 0.41 -7.41
CA ARG A 58 5.15 0.73 -7.91
C ARG A 58 6.24 0.23 -6.98
N TYR A 59 6.05 0.36 -5.67
CA TYR A 59 6.99 -0.18 -4.68
C TYR A 59 7.18 -1.69 -4.85
N ILE A 60 6.08 -2.45 -4.91
CA ILE A 60 6.13 -3.92 -5.10
C ILE A 60 6.83 -4.25 -6.43
N TYR A 61 6.49 -3.55 -7.51
CA TYR A 61 7.14 -3.73 -8.80
C TYR A 61 8.66 -3.50 -8.73
N ASP A 62 9.10 -2.42 -8.08
CA ASP A 62 10.51 -2.06 -8.00
C ASP A 62 11.30 -3.08 -7.16
N VAL A 63 10.72 -3.56 -6.05
CA VAL A 63 11.35 -4.56 -5.19
C VAL A 63 11.48 -5.92 -5.90
N TYR A 64 10.46 -6.35 -6.65
CA TYR A 64 10.51 -7.62 -7.40
C TYR A 64 11.33 -7.54 -8.69
N TYR A 65 10.98 -6.63 -9.60
CA TYR A 65 11.56 -6.62 -10.95
C TYR A 65 12.90 -5.91 -11.06
N ARG A 66 13.11 -4.83 -10.28
CA ARG A 66 14.35 -4.04 -10.39
C ARG A 66 15.40 -4.48 -9.38
N ARG A 67 15.02 -4.56 -8.10
CA ARG A 67 15.94 -4.89 -7.02
C ARG A 67 16.09 -6.39 -6.80
N LYS A 68 15.08 -7.18 -7.17
CA LYS A 68 15.03 -8.65 -6.99
C LYS A 68 15.26 -9.08 -5.54
N GLU A 69 14.76 -8.27 -4.61
CA GLU A 69 14.89 -8.50 -3.16
C GLU A 69 13.82 -9.48 -2.64
N ILE A 70 12.77 -9.74 -3.43
CA ILE A 70 11.66 -10.62 -3.07
C ILE A 70 11.49 -11.75 -4.08
N SER A 71 11.04 -12.91 -3.58
CA SER A 71 10.77 -14.09 -4.39
C SER A 71 9.45 -13.93 -5.16
N GLN A 72 9.21 -14.81 -6.14
CA GLN A 72 7.96 -14.84 -6.89
C GLN A 72 6.76 -15.30 -6.04
N GLU A 73 7.02 -15.99 -4.92
CA GLU A 73 5.99 -16.51 -4.01
C GLU A 73 5.47 -15.44 -3.04
N LEU A 74 6.21 -14.33 -2.85
CA LEU A 74 5.83 -13.18 -2.05
C LEU A 74 4.89 -12.21 -2.80
#